data_AF-A0A9D7TNX9-F1
#
_entry.id   AF-A0A9D7TNX9-F1
#
_cell.length_a   1.000
_cell.length_b   1.000
_cell.length_c   1.000
_cell.angle_alpha   90.00
_cell.angle_beta   90.00
_cell.angle_gamma   90.00
#
_symmetry.space_group_name_H-M   'P 1'
#
loop_
_entity.id
_entity.type
_entity.pdbx_description
1 polymer ?
#
loop_
_entity_poly.entity_id
_entity_poly.type
_entity_poly.pdbx_seq_one_letter_code
_entity_poly.pdbx_strand_id
1 'polypeptide(L)' 'MFGTLIVALPSNHTGVELLVRLEGEEKAIDFSTDSSQGKIAYAAFYADCDHEVKPLTEGFRVVLVYNLIQKHLTIR' A
#
# COMPACT_ATOMS: atom_id res chain seq x y z
N MET A 1 4.90 15.58 4.29
CA MET A 1 4.51 14.26 3.76
C MET A 1 3.31 14.48 2.88
N PHE A 2 3.30 13.92 1.67
CA PHE A 2 2.16 14.07 0.75
C PHE A 2 1.46 12.75 0.43
N GLY A 3 2.06 11.62 0.80
CA GLY A 3 1.46 10.32 0.58
C GLY A 3 2.23 9.20 1.27
N THR A 4 1.72 7.99 1.08
CA THR A 4 2.26 6.75 1.61
C THR A 4 2.57 5.82 0.45
N LEU A 5 3.71 5.13 0.49
CA LEU A 5 4.07 4.03 -0.40
C LEU A 5 4.12 2.74 0.39
N ILE A 6 3.38 1.74 -0.07
CA ILE A 6 3.42 0.37 0.44
C ILE A 6 4.10 -0.50 -0.61
N VAL A 7 5.13 -1.26 -0.18
CA VAL A 7 5.80 -2.26 -1.00
C VAL A 7 5.56 -3.63 -0.34
N ALA A 8 4.84 -4.51 -1.04
CA ALA A 8 4.57 -5.87 -0.61
C ALA A 8 5.72 -6.80 -1.04
N LEU A 9 6.34 -7.44 -0.06
CA LEU A 9 7.38 -8.43 -0.31
C LEU A 9 6.75 -9.81 -0.59
N PRO A 10 7.44 -10.69 -1.35
CA PRO A 10 6.99 -12.05 -1.60
C PRO A 10 6.56 -12.77 -0.33
N SER A 11 5.29 -13.14 -0.27
CA SER A 11 4.69 -13.81 0.89
C SER A 11 3.36 -14.43 0.49
N ASN A 12 3.06 -15.62 1.03
CA ASN A 12 1.79 -16.30 0.80
C ASN A 12 0.79 -15.87 1.89
N HIS A 13 -0.30 -15.25 1.46
CA HIS A 13 -1.37 -14.78 2.34
C HIS A 13 -2.71 -14.68 1.61
N THR A 14 -3.79 -14.57 2.38
CA THR A 14 -5.13 -14.23 1.87
C THR A 14 -5.77 -13.19 2.79
N GLY A 15 -6.64 -12.35 2.22
CA GLY A 15 -7.17 -11.15 2.88
C GLY A 15 -6.22 -9.96 2.71
N VAL A 16 -6.17 -9.07 3.71
CA VAL A 16 -5.27 -7.88 3.75
C VAL A 16 -5.32 -6.95 2.53
N GLU A 17 -6.46 -6.93 1.84
CA GLU A 17 -6.76 -5.93 0.82
C GLU A 17 -6.64 -4.53 1.42
N LEU A 18 -5.95 -3.65 0.68
CA LEU A 18 -5.86 -2.24 1.00
C LEU A 18 -7.03 -1.53 0.32
N LEU A 19 -7.92 -0.93 1.12
CA LEU A 19 -8.93 -0.02 0.62
C LEU A 19 -8.41 1.41 0.73
N VAL A 20 -8.47 2.16 -0.36
CA VAL A 20 -8.13 3.58 -0.41
C VAL A 20 -9.35 4.34 -0.93
N ARG A 21 -9.81 5.33 -0.19
CA ARG A 21 -11.00 6.14 -0.52
C ARG A 21 -10.62 7.60 -0.67
N LEU A 22 -11.12 8.25 -1.72
CA LEU A 22 -10.98 9.68 -1.95
C LEU A 22 -12.24 10.21 -2.64
N GLU A 23 -12.86 11.24 -2.06
CA GLU A 23 -14.03 11.93 -2.63
C GLU A 23 -15.21 11.00 -3.02
N GLY A 24 -15.44 9.94 -2.24
CA GLY A 24 -16.53 8.98 -2.48
C GLY A 24 -16.18 7.83 -3.43
N GLU A 25 -15.01 7.86 -4.07
CA GLU A 25 -14.46 6.76 -4.85
C GLU A 25 -13.62 5.84 -3.95
N GLU A 26 -13.75 4.53 -4.14
CA GLU A 26 -12.97 3.52 -3.40
C GLU A 26 -12.19 2.63 -4.38
N LYS A 27 -10.92 2.38 -4.05
CA LYS A 27 -10.09 1.39 -4.74
C LYS A 27 -9.65 0.32 -3.75
N ALA A 28 -9.93 -0.94 -4.10
CA ALA A 28 -9.41 -2.11 -3.42
C ALA A 28 -8.14 -2.60 -4.15
N ILE A 29 -7.06 -2.77 -3.40
CA ILE A 29 -5.79 -3.30 -3.90
C ILE A 29 -5.49 -4.62 -3.17
N ASP A 30 -5.50 -5.71 -3.92
CA ASP A 30 -5.04 -7.02 -3.47
C ASP A 30 -3.58 -7.25 -3.92
N PHE A 31 -2.72 -7.57 -2.96
CA PHE A 31 -1.30 -7.86 -3.20
C PHE A 31 -1.00 -9.36 -3.26
N SER A 32 -1.96 -10.22 -2.93
CA SER A 32 -1.76 -11.66 -2.69
C SER A 32 -1.33 -12.41 -3.96
N THR A 33 -1.92 -12.09 -5.11
CA THR A 33 -1.62 -12.75 -6.39
C THR A 33 -0.18 -12.53 -6.81
N ASP A 34 0.29 -11.28 -6.79
CA ASP A 34 1.68 -10.98 -7.17
C ASP A 34 2.67 -11.48 -6.13
N SER A 35 2.36 -11.33 -4.83
CA SER A 35 3.24 -11.76 -3.74
C SER A 35 3.46 -13.28 -3.74
N SER A 36 2.41 -14.07 -4.06
CA SER A 36 2.49 -15.53 -4.15
C SER A 36 3.26 -16.02 -5.38
N GLN A 37 3.34 -15.20 -6.44
CA GLN A 37 4.17 -15.46 -7.62
C GLN A 37 5.63 -15.02 -7.44
N GLY A 38 6.04 -14.64 -6.23
CA GLY A 38 7.38 -14.15 -5.96
C GLY A 38 7.66 -12.75 -6.50
N LYS A 39 6.63 -12.01 -6.90
CA LYS A 39 6.77 -10.63 -7.41
C LYS A 39 6.66 -9.63 -6.26
N ILE A 40 7.28 -8.47 -6.47
CA ILE A 40 7.10 -7.31 -5.59
C ILE A 40 5.95 -6.48 -6.17
N ALA A 41 4.90 -6.31 -5.38
CA ALA A 41 3.78 -5.42 -5.70
C ALA A 41 3.86 -4.15 -4.85
N TYR A 42 3.25 -3.07 -5.34
CA TYR A 42 3.29 -1.79 -4.63
C TYR A 42 2.03 -0.97 -4.87
N ALA A 43 1.70 -0.10 -3.92
CA ALA A 43 0.68 0.92 -4.07
C ALA A 43 1.15 2.22 -3.41
N ALA A 44 0.80 3.34 -4.03
CA ALA A 44 1.00 4.66 -3.45
C ALA A 44 -0.32 5.43 -3.47
N PHE A 45 -0.59 6.16 -2.39
CA PHE A 45 -1.79 6.99 -2.26
C PHE A 45 -1.47 8.26 -1.49
N TYR A 46 -2.29 9.29 -1.70
CA TYR A 46 -2.12 10.59 -1.06
C TYR A 46 -2.48 10.51 0.43
N ALA A 47 -1.87 11.38 1.23
CA ALA A 47 -2.00 11.35 2.69
C ALA A 47 -3.39 11.79 3.19
N ASP A 48 -4.18 12.42 2.33
CA ASP A 48 -5.56 12.83 2.56
C ASP A 48 -6.58 11.75 2.17
N CYS A 49 -6.15 10.62 1.61
CA CYS A 49 -7.03 9.47 1.40
C CYS A 49 -7.34 8.76 2.71
N ASP A 50 -8.63 8.47 2.96
CA ASP A 50 -9.01 7.48 3.96
C ASP A 50 -8.52 6.10 3.48
N HIS A 51 -7.91 5.33 4.37
CA HIS A 51 -7.42 4.01 4.03
C HIS A 51 -7.63 2.98 5.14
N GLU A 52 -7.89 1.74 4.75
CA GLU A 52 -8.15 0.61 5.63
C GLU A 52 -7.41 -0.61 5.09
N VAL A 53 -6.84 -1.43 5.98
CA VAL A 53 -6.33 -2.76 5.62
C VAL A 53 -7.27 -3.79 6.19
N LYS A 54 -7.84 -4.64 5.32
CA LYS A 54 -8.72 -5.73 5.76
C LYS A 54 -7.96 -6.75 6.62
N PRO A 55 -8.65 -7.51 7.47
CA PRO A 55 -8.01 -8.54 8.26
C PRO A 55 -7.26 -9.57 7.41
N LEU A 56 -6.17 -10.08 7.96
CA LEU A 56 -5.49 -11.28 7.46
C LEU A 56 -6.32 -12.51 7.83
N THR A 57 -6.64 -13.34 6.84
CA THR A 57 -7.40 -14.57 7.07
C THR A 57 -6.51 -15.81 7.07
N GLU A 58 -5.43 -15.81 6.28
CA GLU A 58 -4.48 -16.92 6.18
C GLU A 58 -3.06 -16.45 5.86
N GLY A 59 -2.06 -17.17 6.37
CA GLY A 59 -0.65 -16.97 6.03
C GLY A 59 0.01 -15.82 6.81
N PHE A 60 0.92 -15.12 6.15
CA PHE A 60 1.53 -13.90 6.68
C PHE A 60 1.89 -12.95 5.54
N ARG A 61 1.84 -11.64 5.82
CA ARG A 61 2.19 -10.60 4.85
C ARG A 61 3.31 -9.74 5.40
N VAL A 62 4.34 -9.52 4.58
CA VAL A 62 5.44 -8.60 4.91
C VAL A 62 5.38 -7.40 3.97
N VAL A 63 5.32 -6.20 4.54
CA VAL A 63 5.29 -4.95 3.78
C VAL A 63 6.31 -3.96 4.33
N LEU A 64 6.83 -3.13 3.45
CA LEU A 64 7.57 -1.92 3.79
C LEU A 64 6.64 -0.74 3.55
N VAL A 65 6.48 0.11 4.56
CA VAL A 65 5.63 1.31 4.50
C VAL A 65 6.51 2.53 4.62
N TYR A 66 6.42 3.41 3.62
CA TYR A 66 7.23 4.62 3.53
C TYR A 66 6.35 5.87 3.46
N ASN A 67 6.77 6.91 4.18
CA ASN A 67 6.23 8.25 4.01
C ASN A 67 6.88 8.91 2.80
N LEU A 68 6.06 9.35 1.84
CA LEU A 68 6.52 10.13 0.70
C LEU A 68 6.63 11.61 1.09
N ILE A 69 7.85 12.14 1.00
CA ILE A 69 8.18 13.51 1.38
C ILE A 69 8.68 14.27 0.15
N GLN A 70 7.97 15.33 -0.25
CA GLN A 70 8.51 16.29 -1.22
C GLN A 70 9.47 17.22 -0.47
N LYS A 71 10.74 17.22 -0.86
CA LYS A 71 11.72 18.16 -0.34
C LYS A 71 11.69 19.41 -1.20
N HIS A 72 11.45 20.57 -0.57
CA HIS A 72 11.69 21.84 -1.25
C HIS A 72 13.20 22.03 -1.32
N LEU A 73 13.79 21.91 -2.52
CA LEU A 73 15.14 22.38 -2.75
C LEU A 73 15.05 23.89 -2.94
N THR A 74 15.44 24.65 -1.92
CA THR A 74 15.74 26.07 -2.10
C THR A 74 17.02 26.13 -2.93
N ILE A 75 16.90 26.42 -4.23
CA ILE A 75 18.05 26.82 -5.03
C ILE A 75 18.53 28.14 -4.44
N ARG A 76 19.71 28.13 -3.81
CA ARG A 76 20.44 29.36 -3.44
C ARG A 76 21.30 29.82 -4.60
#